data_AF-A0A7V2SRC8-F1
#
_entry.id   AF-A0A7V2SRC8-F1
#
_cell.length_a   1.000
_cell.length_b   1.000
_cell.length_c   1.000
_cell.angle_alpha   90.00
_cell.angle_beta   90.00
_cell.angle_gamma   90.00
#
_symmetry.space_group_name_H-M   'P 1'
#
loop_
_entity.id
_entity.type
_entity.pdbx_description
1 polymer ?
#
loop_
_entity_poly.entity_id
_entity_poly.type
_entity_poly.pdbx_seq_one_letter_code
_entity_poly.pdbx_strand_id
1 'polypeptide(L)' 'MLVAFNKPYRVLSQFTDEQGRKTLADFIPIKKIYTIGRLDYDSEGLLLLTDDGKLKHKLANPKNKVNKVYLVQVDGIA' A
#
# COMPACT_ATOMS: atom_id res chain seq x y z
N MET A 1 -0.59 13.89 8.18
CA MET A 1 0.46 12.92 8.61
C MET A 1 0.78 11.99 7.45
N LEU A 2 2.04 11.56 7.29
CA LEU A 2 2.43 10.58 6.28
C LEU A 2 3.11 9.39 6.95
N VAL A 3 2.66 8.19 6.63
CA VAL A 3 3.22 6.93 7.13
C VAL A 3 3.76 6.13 5.95
N ALA A 4 5.00 5.64 6.08
CA ALA A 4 5.59 4.67 5.17
C ALA A 4 5.58 3.29 5.84
N PHE A 5 4.91 2.34 5.19
CA PHE A 5 4.78 0.98 5.70
C PHE A 5 5.36 0.00 4.69
N ASN A 6 6.23 -0.89 5.14
CA ASN A 6 6.68 -2.01 4.32
C ASN A 6 5.67 -3.16 4.45
N LYS A 7 4.74 -3.26 3.49
CA LYS A 7 3.66 -4.25 3.51
C LYS A 7 4.24 -5.66 3.28
N PRO A 8 4.02 -6.60 4.20
CA PRO A 8 4.41 -8.00 4.00
C PRO A 8 3.57 -8.68 2.89
N TYR A 9 4.09 -9.81 2.39
CA TYR A 9 3.35 -10.72 1.52
C TYR A 9 2.07 -11.22 2.18
N ARG A 10 1.00 -11.41 1.40
CA ARG A 10 -0.31 -11.90 1.85
C ARG A 10 -0.95 -11.04 2.94
N VAL A 11 -0.86 -9.72 2.77
CA VAL A 11 -1.57 -8.73 3.58
C VAL A 11 -2.38 -7.83 2.66
N LEU A 12 -3.65 -7.61 2.97
CA LEU A 12 -4.52 -6.74 2.19
C LEU A 12 -4.16 -5.27 2.39
N SER A 13 -4.21 -4.48 1.32
CA SER A 13 -4.05 -3.02 1.35
C SER A 13 -5.32 -2.28 1.82
N GLN A 14 -5.93 -2.76 2.90
CA GLN A 14 -7.13 -2.20 3.53
C GLN A 14 -7.16 -2.57 5.02
N PHE A 15 -8.01 -1.92 5.81
CA PHE A 15 -8.14 -2.13 7.25
C PHE A 15 -9.30 -3.07 7.64
N THR A 16 -10.11 -3.47 6.67
CA THR A 16 -11.30 -4.33 6.88
C THR A 16 -11.19 -5.55 5.99
N ASP A 17 -11.65 -6.71 6.46
CA ASP A 17 -11.73 -7.93 5.66
C ASP A 17 -12.95 -8.76 6.04
N GLU A 18 -13.43 -9.58 5.10
CA GLU A 18 -14.61 -10.43 5.23
C GLU A 18 -14.27 -11.94 5.18
N GLN A 19 -13.01 -12.32 4.96
CA GLN A 19 -12.57 -13.68 4.65
C GLN A 19 -11.46 -14.20 5.58
N GLY A 20 -11.19 -13.52 6.70
CA GLY A 20 -10.16 -13.91 7.68
C GLY A 20 -8.71 -13.69 7.22
N ARG A 21 -8.48 -12.83 6.22
CA ARG A 21 -7.14 -12.46 5.72
C ARG A 21 -6.51 -11.38 6.59
N LYS A 22 -5.17 -11.35 6.64
CA LYS A 22 -4.41 -10.28 7.30
C LYS A 22 -4.62 -8.95 6.59
N THR A 23 -4.72 -7.88 7.37
CA THR A 23 -5.01 -6.52 6.93
C THR A 23 -3.98 -5.54 7.49
N LEU A 24 -4.09 -4.27 7.11
CA LEU A 24 -3.26 -3.20 7.70
C LEU A 24 -3.57 -2.98 9.19
N ALA A 25 -4.76 -3.37 9.67
CA ALA A 25 -5.14 -3.22 11.06
C ALA A 25 -4.29 -4.08 12.01
N ASP A 26 -3.73 -5.18 11.51
CA ASP A 26 -2.85 -6.08 12.28
C ASP A 26 -1.46 -5.47 12.54
N PHE A 27 -1.07 -4.45 11.75
CA PHE A 27 0.28 -3.87 11.79
C PHE A 27 0.29 -2.39 12.18
N ILE A 28 -0.80 -1.66 11.94
CA ILE A 28 -0.83 -0.21 12.07
C ILE A 28 -1.90 0.19 13.09
N PRO A 29 -1.51 0.62 14.31
CA PRO A 29 -2.47 1.00 15.36
C PRO A 29 -3.07 2.41 15.16
N ILE A 30 -2.74 3.08 14.06
CA ILE A 30 -3.15 4.45 13.75
C ILE A 30 -4.53 4.44 13.09
N LYS A 31 -5.48 5.19 13.66
CA LYS A 31 -6.84 5.33 13.13
C LYS A 31 -6.95 6.47 12.13
N LYS A 32 -8.01 6.44 11.30
CA LYS A 32 -8.38 7.52 10.34
C LYS A 32 -7.30 7.86 9.31
N ILE A 33 -6.43 6.91 8.98
CA ILE A 33 -5.49 7.01 7.86
C ILE A 33 -5.91 6.07 6.74
N TYR A 34 -5.54 6.41 5.52
CA TYR A 34 -5.92 5.67 4.32
C TYR A 34 -4.72 5.46 3.42
N THR A 35 -4.72 4.36 2.67
CA THR A 35 -3.67 4.08 1.70
C THR A 35 -3.65 5.11 0.56
N ILE A 36 -2.45 5.42 0.12
CA ILE A 36 -2.18 6.16 -1.11
C ILE A 36 -1.97 5.13 -2.22
N GLY A 37 -3.04 4.87 -2.98
CA GLY A 37 -3.08 3.77 -3.92
C GLY A 37 -3.28 2.42 -3.24
N ARG A 38 -3.00 1.35 -3.99
CA ARG A 38 -3.12 -0.04 -3.54
C ARG A 38 -1.86 -0.79 -3.96
N LEU A 39 -1.47 -1.73 -3.11
CA LEU A 39 -0.48 -2.77 -3.43
C LEU A 39 -1.22 -4.11 -3.36
N ASP A 40 -0.95 -5.01 -4.31
CA ASP A 40 -1.69 -6.25 -4.40
C ASP A 40 -1.41 -7.18 -3.21
N TYR A 41 -2.32 -8.11 -2.97
CA TYR A 41 -2.26 -8.99 -1.80
C TYR A 41 -0.99 -9.83 -1.76
N ASP A 42 -0.57 -10.30 -2.92
CA ASP A 42 0.63 -11.09 -3.21
C ASP A 42 1.88 -10.25 -3.54
N SER A 43 1.78 -8.92 -3.45
CA SER A 43 2.95 -8.04 -3.55
C SER A 43 3.48 -7.65 -2.17
N GLU A 44 4.75 -7.24 -2.14
CA GLU A 44 5.45 -6.75 -0.95
C GLU A 44 6.03 -5.36 -1.19
N GLY A 45 6.37 -4.65 -0.12
CA GLY A 45 7.13 -3.41 -0.21
C GLY A 45 6.37 -2.16 0.21
N LEU A 46 6.80 -1.02 -0.31
CA LEU A 46 6.38 0.30 0.17
C LEU A 46 4.90 0.57 -0.11
N LEU A 47 4.13 0.79 0.96
CA LEU A 47 2.77 1.30 0.95
C LEU A 47 2.72 2.58 1.78
N LEU A 48 2.29 3.67 1.16
CA LEU A 48 2.12 4.96 1.84
C LEU A 48 0.70 5.10 2.38
N LEU A 49 0.54 5.69 3.56
CA LEU A 49 -0.75 6.02 4.15
C LEU A 49 -0.77 7.47 4.64
N THR A 50 -1.94 8.10 4.55
CA THR A 50 -2.15 9.50 4.97
C THR A 50 -3.59 9.72 5.45
N ASP A 51 -3.76 10.68 6.35
CA ASP A 51 -5.05 11.30 6.71
C ASP A 51 -5.39 12.50 5.81
N ASP A 52 -4.45 12.99 5.00
CA ASP A 52 -4.63 14.11 4.08
C ASP A 52 -5.12 13.65 2.70
N GLY A 53 -6.40 13.95 2.42
CA GLY A 53 -7.03 13.67 1.13
C GLY A 53 -6.40 14.39 -0.08
N LYS A 54 -5.85 15.60 0.11
CA LYS A 54 -5.17 16.34 -0.98
C LYS A 54 -3.88 15.64 -1.36
N LEU A 55 -3.07 15.24 -0.38
CA LEU A 55 -1.85 14.49 -0.61
C LEU A 55 -2.14 13.13 -1.27
N LYS A 56 -3.16 12.41 -0.78
CA LYS A 56 -3.60 11.15 -1.37
C LYS A 56 -3.96 11.32 -2.84
N HIS A 57 -4.80 12.32 -3.18
CA HIS A 57 -5.17 12.58 -4.57
C HIS A 57 -3.95 12.96 -5.43
N LYS A 58 -3.05 13.80 -4.91
CA LYS A 58 -1.82 14.20 -5.61
C LYS A 58 -0.92 13.01 -5.94
N LEU A 59 -0.79 12.03 -5.06
CA LEU A 59 0.11 10.90 -5.30
C LEU A 59 -0.57 9.72 -6.02
N ALA A 60 -1.87 9.50 -5.80
CA ALA A 60 -2.59 8.37 -6.39
C ALA A 60 -3.15 8.65 -7.79
N ASN A 61 -3.32 9.92 -8.20
CA ASN A 61 -3.87 10.25 -9.50
C ASN A 61 -2.89 9.90 -10.64
N PRO A 62 -3.27 9.04 -11.61
CA PRO A 62 -2.40 8.63 -12.72
C PRO A 62 -1.84 9.79 -13.55
N LYS A 63 -2.58 10.91 -13.64
CA LYS A 63 -2.15 12.11 -14.37
C LYS A 63 -0.83 12.69 -13.85
N ASN A 64 -0.51 12.45 -12.58
CA ASN A 64 0.68 13.00 -11.94
C ASN A 64 1.94 12.18 -12.22
N LYS A 65 1.82 11.03 -12.91
CA LYS A 65 2.95 10.20 -13.39
C LYS A 65 4.05 9.99 -12.34
N VAL A 66 3.64 9.74 -11.10
CA VAL A 66 4.57 9.50 -10.00
C VAL A 66 5.34 8.21 -10.28
N ASN A 67 6.67 8.29 -10.28
CA ASN A 67 7.55 7.15 -10.51
C ASN A 67 7.36 6.10 -9.41
N LYS A 68 7.32 4.83 -9.82
CA LYS A 68 7.27 3.67 -8.94
C LYS A 68 8.34 2.70 -9.40
N VAL A 69 9.17 2.27 -8.47
CA VAL A 69 10.28 1.35 -8.74
C VAL A 69 10.00 0.06 -7.99
N TYR A 70 10.19 -1.06 -8.69
CA TYR A 70 9.92 -2.39 -8.17
C TYR A 70 11.17 -3.24 -8.34
N LEU A 71 11.50 -4.01 -7.30
CA LEU A 71 12.39 -5.15 -7.44
C LEU A 71 11.52 -6.37 -7.75
N VAL A 72 11.71 -6.98 -8.91
CA VAL A 72 10.88 -8.08 -9.40
C VAL A 72 11.74 -9.33 -9.56
N GLN A 73 11.28 -10.43 -9.00
CA GLN A 73 11.83 -11.76 -9.27
C GLN A 73 11.07 -12.37 -10.45
N VAL A 74 11.80 -12.89 -11.42
CA VAL A 74 11.25 -13.56 -12.61
C VAL A 74 11.82 -14.97 -12.72
N ASP A 75 11.08 -15.86 -13.40
CA ASP A 75 11.57 -17.18 -13.74
C ASP A 75 12.54 -17.10 -14.94
N GLY A 76 13.64 -17.86 -14.90
CA GLY A 76 14.62 -17.91 -15.99
C GLY A 76 15.73 -16.85 -15.88
N ILE A 77 16.21 -16.35 -17.02
CA ILE A 77 17.25 -15.31 -17.10
C ILE A 77 16.55 -13.97 -17.38
N ALA A 78 16.83 -12.98 -16.53
CA ALA A 78 16.32 -11.61 -16.62
C ALA A 78 17.02 -10.78 -17.71
#